data_AF-A0A811L683-F1
#
_entry.id   AF-A0A811L683-F1
#
_cell.length_a   1.000
_cell.length_b   1.000
_cell.length_c   1.000
_cell.angle_alpha   90.00
_cell.angle_beta   90.00
_cell.angle_gamma   90.00
#
_symmetry.space_group_name_H-M   'P 1'
#
loop_
_entity.id
_entity.type
_entity.pdbx_description
1 polymer ?
#
loop_
_entity_poly.entity_id
_entity_poly.type
_entity_poly.pdbx_seq_one_letter_code
_entity_poly.pdbx_strand_id
1 'polypeptide(L)'
;MNKISNVQINIGWPEDLTDTIINQRYVDFILDDNRPFDEELENIKALQFKDGLKLLLNTKKNHKEFTDVLHSPTADYNVNTNSISIFETLLNQPMYDNNYPKAVNYGALGFIIGHELGHAFDSLGIDYDVDEDYNPWVNEETKSYFKKLYDCLVKQYGEYKVGERSLNSKSTLRENFADNLGNNPHIVPKKT
;
A
#
# COMPACT_ATOMS: atom_id res chain seq x y z
N MET A 1 10.37 16.00 6.46
CA MET A 1 10.29 16.13 4.99
C MET A 1 11.06 15.03 4.28
N ASN A 2 12.18 14.54 4.82
CA ASN A 2 13.01 13.52 4.14
C ASN A 2 12.26 12.21 3.82
N LYS A 3 11.35 11.73 4.68
CA LYS A 3 10.55 10.52 4.42
C LYS A 3 9.72 10.62 3.13
N ILE A 4 8.92 11.69 2.97
CA ILE A 4 8.12 11.93 1.76
C ILE A 4 9.01 12.05 0.53
N SER A 5 10.11 12.80 0.64
CA SER A 5 11.04 13.01 -0.46
C SER A 5 11.72 11.73 -0.95
N ASN A 6 11.75 10.68 -0.12
CA ASN A 6 12.34 9.39 -0.44
C ASN A 6 11.30 8.32 -0.82
N VAL A 7 10.01 8.67 -0.89
CA VAL A 7 8.96 7.71 -1.28
C VAL A 7 9.25 7.19 -2.68
N GLN A 8 9.34 5.87 -2.81
CA GLN A 8 9.49 5.19 -4.09
C GLN A 8 8.11 5.01 -4.72
N ILE A 9 8.01 5.19 -6.04
CA ILE A 9 6.74 5.09 -6.76
C ILE A 9 6.89 4.04 -7.86
N ASN A 10 6.12 2.96 -7.73
CA ASN A 10 6.02 1.88 -8.70
C ASN A 10 4.70 2.03 -9.46
N ILE A 11 4.73 1.97 -10.79
CA ILE A 11 3.54 2.22 -11.63
C ILE A 11 3.40 1.09 -12.66
N GLY A 12 2.22 0.50 -12.73
CA GLY A 12 1.89 -0.57 -13.67
C GLY A 12 2.44 -1.92 -13.22
N TRP A 13 3.62 -2.28 -13.72
CA TRP A 13 4.25 -3.59 -13.53
C TRP A 13 5.77 -3.48 -13.31
N PRO A 14 6.43 -4.53 -12.77
CA PRO A 14 7.88 -4.55 -12.59
C PRO A 14 8.61 -4.51 -13.95
N GLU A 15 9.48 -3.53 -14.16
CA GLU A 15 10.25 -3.36 -15.40
C GLU A 15 11.23 -4.52 -15.68
N ASP A 16 11.66 -5.23 -14.63
CA ASP A 16 12.58 -6.35 -14.68
C ASP A 16 11.89 -7.70 -14.92
N LEU A 17 10.56 -7.73 -15.01
CA LEU A 17 9.81 -8.94 -15.30
C LEU A 17 10.04 -9.39 -16.75
N THR A 18 10.97 -10.32 -16.94
CA THR A 18 11.31 -10.90 -18.25
C THR A 18 10.94 -12.38 -18.31
N ASP A 19 10.77 -12.92 -19.52
CA ASP A 19 10.56 -14.37 -19.74
C ASP A 19 11.64 -15.20 -19.05
N THR A 20 12.89 -14.73 -19.03
CA THR A 20 13.99 -15.39 -18.33
C THR A 20 13.73 -15.50 -16.84
N ILE A 21 13.33 -14.41 -16.18
CA ILE A 21 13.06 -14.39 -14.73
C ILE A 21 11.82 -15.23 -14.40
N ILE A 22 10.77 -15.13 -15.21
CA ILE A 22 9.55 -15.94 -15.06
C ILE A 22 9.88 -17.43 -15.20
N ASN A 23 10.56 -17.82 -16.28
CA ASN A 23 10.91 -19.22 -16.52
C ASN A 23 11.84 -19.78 -15.45
N GLN A 24 12.79 -18.98 -14.94
CA GLN A 24 13.65 -19.39 -13.82
C GLN A 24 12.85 -19.59 -12.53
N ARG A 25 11.83 -18.77 -12.27
CA ARG A 25 10.95 -18.89 -11.10
C ARG A 25 10.13 -20.17 -11.13
N TYR A 26 9.56 -20.50 -12.29
CA TYR A 26 8.65 -21.63 -12.47
C TYR A 26 9.32 -22.88 -13.06
N VAL A 27 10.66 -22.94 -13.15
CA VAL A 27 11.40 -24.05 -13.80
C VAL A 27 11.07 -25.43 -13.21
N ASP A 28 10.83 -25.50 -11.89
CA ASP A 28 10.50 -26.73 -11.18
C ASP A 28 8.97 -26.91 -11.02
N PHE A 29 8.17 -25.97 -11.50
CA PHE A 29 6.71 -25.96 -11.32
C PHE A 29 6.03 -26.46 -12.60
N ILE A 30 5.50 -27.68 -12.55
CA ILE A 30 4.83 -28.32 -13.68
C ILE A 30 3.36 -28.53 -13.31
N LEU A 31 2.48 -27.82 -14.04
CA LEU A 31 1.05 -28.07 -14.06
C LEU A 31 0.76 -29.30 -14.93
N ASP A 32 -0.05 -30.23 -14.43
CA ASP A 32 -0.51 -31.40 -15.17
C ASP A 32 -2.03 -31.52 -15.08
N ASP A 33 -2.72 -31.31 -16.21
CA ASP A 33 -4.18 -31.35 -16.29
C ASP A 33 -4.78 -32.72 -15.94
N ASN A 34 -3.96 -33.78 -15.91
CA ASN A 34 -4.39 -35.13 -15.50
C ASN A 34 -4.18 -35.39 -14.01
N ARG A 35 -3.48 -34.50 -13.30
CA ARG A 35 -3.22 -34.64 -11.86
C ARG A 35 -4.49 -34.30 -11.08
N PRO A 36 -4.83 -35.08 -10.03
CA PRO A 36 -5.90 -34.71 -9.11
C PRO A 36 -5.69 -33.30 -8.53
N PHE A 37 -6.79 -32.56 -8.37
CA PHE A 37 -6.72 -31.16 -7.93
C PHE A 37 -6.04 -30.97 -6.57
N ASP A 38 -6.22 -31.91 -5.64
CA ASP A 38 -5.58 -31.90 -4.33
C ASP A 38 -4.05 -32.06 -4.43
N GLU A 39 -3.58 -32.95 -5.31
CA GLU A 39 -2.15 -33.08 -5.59
C GLU A 39 -1.58 -31.83 -6.29
N GLU A 40 -2.32 -31.21 -7.22
CA GLU A 40 -1.92 -29.95 -7.86
C GLU A 40 -1.90 -28.79 -6.86
N LEU A 41 -2.84 -28.77 -5.91
CA LEU A 41 -2.88 -27.78 -4.85
C LEU A 41 -1.64 -27.90 -3.93
N GLU A 42 -1.22 -29.12 -3.60
CA GLU A 42 0.02 -29.34 -2.84
C GLU A 42 1.27 -28.88 -3.63
N ASN A 43 1.29 -29.08 -4.95
CA ASN A 43 2.36 -28.56 -5.82
C ASN A 43 2.43 -27.01 -5.79
N ILE A 44 1.27 -26.33 -5.88
CA ILE A 44 1.19 -24.86 -5.77
C ILE A 44 1.65 -24.38 -4.39
N LYS A 45 1.19 -25.03 -3.31
CA LYS A 45 1.60 -24.70 -1.94
C LYS A 45 3.10 -24.87 -1.74
N ALA A 46 3.71 -25.91 -2.31
CA ALA A 46 5.15 -26.13 -2.23
C ALA A 46 5.94 -24.99 -2.88
N LEU A 47 5.48 -24.47 -4.03
CA LEU A 47 6.07 -23.30 -4.68
C LEU A 47 5.96 -22.05 -3.79
N GLN A 48 4.77 -21.75 -3.28
CA GLN A 48 4.53 -20.61 -2.38
C GLN A 48 5.39 -20.69 -1.11
N PHE A 49 5.54 -21.90 -0.54
CA PHE A 49 6.40 -22.12 0.62
C PHE A 49 7.88 -21.88 0.31
N LYS A 50 8.37 -22.37 -0.84
CA LYS A 50 9.75 -22.12 -1.32
C LYS A 50 10.00 -20.63 -1.50
N ASP A 51 9.04 -19.87 -2.00
CA ASP A 51 9.16 -18.42 -2.14
C ASP A 51 9.15 -17.70 -0.79
N GLY A 52 8.28 -18.09 0.14
CA GLY A 52 8.29 -17.59 1.50
C GLY A 52 9.64 -17.79 2.18
N LEU A 53 10.26 -18.95 2.01
CA LEU A 53 11.62 -19.22 2.52
C LEU A 53 12.67 -18.31 1.89
N LYS A 54 12.62 -18.05 0.58
CA LYS A 54 13.56 -17.13 -0.09
C LYS A 54 13.44 -15.72 0.46
N LEU A 55 12.21 -15.25 0.73
CA LEU A 55 11.97 -13.93 1.32
C LEU A 55 12.54 -13.84 2.74
N LEU A 56 12.38 -14.89 3.56
CA LEU A 56 12.97 -14.93 4.91
C LEU A 56 14.51 -14.91 4.90
N LEU A 57 15.13 -15.49 3.87
CA LEU A 57 16.58 -15.54 3.72
C LEU A 57 17.16 -14.27 3.08
N ASN A 58 16.35 -13.49 2.38
CA ASN A 58 16.77 -12.25 1.73
C ASN A 58 16.51 -11.05 2.63
N THR A 59 17.56 -10.50 3.23
CA THR A 59 17.46 -9.33 4.11
C THR A 59 17.46 -7.99 3.38
N LYS A 60 17.61 -7.99 2.05
CA LYS A 60 17.57 -6.75 1.26
C LYS A 60 16.13 -6.36 0.96
N LYS A 61 15.77 -5.13 1.36
CA LYS A 61 14.51 -4.47 1.00
C LYS A 61 14.47 -4.27 -0.53
N ASN A 62 13.39 -4.71 -1.18
CA ASN A 62 13.17 -4.52 -2.61
C ASN A 62 12.12 -3.43 -2.84
N HIS A 63 12.57 -2.21 -3.10
CA HIS A 63 11.71 -1.04 -3.28
C HIS A 63 10.86 -1.04 -4.55
N LYS A 64 11.14 -1.96 -5.49
CA LYS A 64 10.40 -2.11 -6.75
C LYS A 64 9.39 -3.26 -6.74
N GLU A 65 9.29 -3.96 -5.62
CA GLU A 65 8.36 -5.08 -5.47
C GLU A 65 6.93 -4.57 -5.33
N PHE A 66 6.02 -5.17 -6.11
CA PHE A 66 4.58 -5.02 -5.93
C PHE A 66 4.13 -6.02 -4.86
N THR A 67 3.36 -5.56 -3.89
CA THR A 67 2.94 -6.38 -2.74
C THR A 67 1.73 -7.27 -3.03
N ASP A 68 1.12 -7.11 -4.20
CA ASP A 68 -0.05 -7.84 -4.66
C ASP A 68 0.11 -8.31 -6.12
N VAL A 69 -0.83 -9.10 -6.62
CA VAL A 69 -0.86 -9.54 -8.01
C VAL A 69 -1.03 -8.35 -8.96
N LEU A 70 -0.33 -8.37 -10.09
CA LEU A 70 -0.22 -7.21 -11.00
C LEU A 70 -1.57 -6.73 -11.57
N HIS A 71 -2.59 -7.59 -11.57
CA HIS A 71 -3.93 -7.28 -12.04
C HIS A 71 -4.90 -6.90 -10.90
N SER A 72 -4.40 -6.64 -9.68
CA SER A 72 -5.23 -6.17 -8.59
C SER A 72 -5.77 -4.76 -8.88
N PRO A 73 -7.07 -4.50 -8.66
CA PRO A 73 -7.70 -3.19 -8.86
C PRO A 73 -7.45 -2.24 -7.68
N THR A 74 -6.18 -2.10 -7.26
CA THR A 74 -5.81 -1.39 -6.03
C THR A 74 -4.57 -0.53 -6.22
N ALA A 75 -4.27 0.27 -5.20
CA ALA A 75 -2.93 0.80 -4.92
C ALA A 75 -2.52 0.30 -3.53
N ASP A 76 -1.24 0.43 -3.19
CA ASP A 76 -0.75 0.12 -1.85
C ASP A 76 0.43 1.00 -1.45
N TYR A 77 0.51 1.32 -0.17
CA TYR A 77 1.71 1.82 0.48
C TYR A 77 2.38 0.72 1.32
N ASN A 78 3.63 0.40 0.99
CA ASN A 78 4.45 -0.51 1.77
C ASN A 78 5.36 0.26 2.72
N VAL A 79 5.08 0.12 4.02
CA VAL A 79 5.81 0.81 5.08
C VAL A 79 7.27 0.34 5.21
N ASN A 80 7.57 -0.91 4.84
CA ASN A 80 8.90 -1.49 4.99
C ASN A 80 9.88 -1.04 3.90
N THR A 81 9.38 -0.44 2.83
CA THR A 81 10.16 0.06 1.68
C THR A 81 9.85 1.52 1.37
N ASN A 82 9.02 2.17 2.19
CA ASN A 82 8.54 3.54 1.97
C ASN A 82 8.11 3.75 0.50
N SER A 83 7.31 2.83 -0.04
CA SER A 83 6.98 2.79 -1.47
C SER A 83 5.48 2.76 -1.69
N ILE A 84 5.02 3.40 -2.77
CA ILE A 84 3.65 3.33 -3.28
C ILE A 84 3.65 2.52 -4.57
N SER A 85 2.77 1.53 -4.69
CA SER A 85 2.52 0.84 -5.96
C SER A 85 1.14 1.22 -6.49
N ILE A 86 1.10 1.68 -7.75
CA ILE A 86 -0.13 1.95 -8.50
C ILE A 86 -0.24 0.87 -9.57
N PHE A 87 -1.22 -0.02 -9.44
CA PHE A 87 -1.38 -1.15 -10.36
C PHE A 87 -1.99 -0.68 -11.69
N GLU A 88 -1.68 -1.38 -12.78
CA GLU A 88 -2.08 -1.01 -14.15
C GLU A 88 -3.61 -0.84 -14.29
N THR A 89 -4.37 -1.64 -13.55
CA THR A 89 -5.82 -1.59 -13.49
C THR A 89 -6.38 -0.21 -13.10
N LEU A 90 -5.67 0.56 -12.28
CA LEU A 90 -6.05 1.93 -11.90
C LEU A 90 -5.68 2.99 -12.94
N LEU A 91 -4.84 2.64 -13.91
CA LEU A 91 -4.42 3.52 -15.01
C LEU A 91 -5.40 3.51 -16.19
N ASN A 92 -6.59 2.97 -15.96
CA ASN A 92 -7.67 2.83 -16.94
C ASN A 92 -8.96 3.46 -16.42
N GLN A 93 -9.95 3.60 -17.30
CA GLN A 93 -11.28 4.06 -16.90
C GLN A 93 -11.91 3.10 -15.87
N PRO A 94 -12.66 3.61 -14.88
CA PRO A 94 -13.04 5.01 -14.67
C PRO A 94 -12.04 5.82 -13.83
N MET A 95 -10.93 5.23 -13.39
CA MET A 95 -10.00 5.85 -12.45
C MET A 95 -9.07 6.88 -13.10
N TYR A 96 -8.68 6.64 -14.35
CA TYR A 96 -7.84 7.55 -15.12
C TYR A 96 -8.18 7.48 -16.62
N ASP A 97 -8.19 8.65 -17.27
CA ASP A 97 -8.16 8.76 -18.72
C ASP A 97 -7.45 10.06 -19.11
N ASN A 98 -6.54 10.01 -20.09
CA ASN A 98 -5.81 11.20 -20.53
C ASN A 98 -6.73 12.28 -21.15
N ASN A 99 -7.93 11.91 -21.60
CA ASN A 99 -8.95 12.79 -22.14
C ASN A 99 -9.90 13.36 -21.07
N TYR A 100 -9.88 12.86 -19.85
CA TYR A 100 -10.70 13.43 -18.77
C TYR A 100 -10.22 14.84 -18.38
N PRO A 101 -11.13 15.72 -17.93
CA PRO A 101 -10.73 16.95 -17.28
C PRO A 101 -9.77 16.64 -16.14
N LYS A 102 -8.69 17.42 -16.00
CA LYS A 102 -7.69 17.20 -14.94
C LYS A 102 -8.32 17.03 -13.56
N ALA A 103 -9.35 17.80 -13.25
CA ALA A 103 -10.09 17.72 -11.98
C ALA A 103 -10.65 16.31 -11.70
N VAL A 104 -11.10 15.58 -12.73
CA VAL A 104 -11.59 14.20 -12.59
C VAL A 104 -10.43 13.26 -12.28
N ASN A 105 -9.32 13.34 -13.03
CA ASN A 105 -8.13 12.52 -12.76
C ASN A 105 -7.54 12.81 -11.37
N TYR A 106 -7.54 14.07 -10.93
CA TYR A 106 -7.11 14.44 -9.57
C TYR A 106 -8.07 13.94 -8.49
N GLY A 107 -9.38 13.97 -8.74
CA GLY A 107 -10.38 13.48 -7.79
C GLY A 107 -10.46 11.95 -7.69
N ALA A 108 -10.08 11.24 -8.75
CA ALA A 108 -10.03 9.78 -8.78
C ALA A 108 -8.62 9.27 -8.45
N LEU A 109 -7.76 9.05 -9.45
CA LEU A 109 -6.40 8.54 -9.24
C LEU A 109 -5.56 9.44 -8.30
N GLY A 110 -5.70 10.76 -8.40
CA GLY A 110 -4.99 11.69 -7.51
C GLY A 110 -5.36 11.55 -6.03
N PHE A 111 -6.64 11.27 -5.73
CA PHE A 111 -7.10 10.95 -4.38
C PHE A 111 -6.45 9.66 -3.88
N ILE A 112 -6.43 8.60 -4.71
CA ILE A 112 -5.80 7.31 -4.34
C ILE A 112 -4.31 7.50 -4.03
N ILE A 113 -3.57 8.21 -4.89
CA ILE A 113 -2.14 8.49 -4.63
C ILE A 113 -1.96 9.27 -3.33
N GLY A 114 -2.83 10.24 -3.05
CA GLY A 114 -2.81 11.00 -1.79
C GLY A 114 -3.17 10.14 -0.56
N HIS A 115 -4.09 9.20 -0.71
CA HIS A 115 -4.46 8.21 0.30
C HIS A 115 -3.24 7.34 0.64
N GLU A 116 -2.59 6.74 -0.36
CA GLU A 116 -1.41 5.90 -0.14
C GLU A 116 -0.26 6.68 0.51
N LEU A 117 -0.07 7.95 0.12
CA LEU A 117 0.91 8.81 0.80
C LEU A 117 0.54 9.05 2.27
N GLY A 118 -0.76 9.07 2.60
CA GLY A 118 -1.25 9.19 3.97
C GLY A 118 -0.80 8.04 4.87
N HIS A 119 -0.68 6.82 4.34
CA HIS A 119 -0.17 5.68 5.09
C HIS A 119 1.28 5.82 5.55
N ALA A 120 2.07 6.71 4.93
CA ALA A 120 3.42 7.04 5.44
C ALA A 120 3.40 7.68 6.83
N PHE A 121 2.25 8.26 7.25
CA PHE A 121 2.06 8.98 8.51
C PHE A 121 0.80 8.56 9.27
N ASP A 122 0.16 7.45 8.89
CA ASP A 122 -0.95 6.92 9.67
C ASP A 122 -0.47 6.42 11.05
N SER A 123 -1.37 5.87 11.85
CA SER A 123 -1.05 5.41 13.21
C SER A 123 0.00 4.28 13.27
N LEU A 124 0.34 3.64 12.15
CA LEU A 124 1.44 2.69 12.02
C LEU A 124 2.65 3.33 11.31
N GLY A 125 2.41 4.01 10.19
CA GLY A 125 3.45 4.57 9.34
C GLY A 125 4.31 5.60 10.05
N ILE A 126 3.75 6.37 10.99
CA ILE A 126 4.50 7.37 11.76
C ILE A 126 5.66 6.76 12.57
N ASP A 127 5.56 5.48 12.95
CA ASP A 127 6.59 4.79 13.74
C ASP A 127 7.73 4.22 12.88
N TYR A 128 7.63 4.30 11.55
CA TYR A 128 8.71 3.95 10.63
C TYR A 128 9.45 5.19 10.19
N ASP A 129 10.78 5.16 10.29
CA ASP A 129 11.63 6.30 9.96
C ASP A 129 11.97 6.39 8.46
N VAL A 130 12.91 7.27 8.12
CA VAL A 130 13.36 7.50 6.73
C VAL A 130 14.22 6.35 6.19
N ASP A 131 14.79 5.54 7.07
CA ASP A 131 15.59 4.35 6.74
C ASP A 131 14.72 3.08 6.74
N GLU A 132 13.39 3.27 6.81
CA GLU A 132 12.36 2.25 6.75
C GLU A 132 12.39 1.28 7.94
N ASP A 133 12.90 1.73 9.07
CA ASP A 133 12.98 0.94 10.29
C ASP A 133 11.95 1.42 11.33
N TYR A 134 11.42 0.48 12.12
CA TYR A 134 10.51 0.80 13.21
C TYR A 134 11.30 1.49 14.34
N ASN A 135 11.19 2.80 14.42
CA ASN A 135 12.03 3.64 15.26
C ASN A 135 11.28 4.93 15.64
N PRO A 136 11.20 5.33 16.92
CA PRO A 136 10.54 6.58 17.32
C PRO A 136 11.34 7.83 16.91
N TRP A 137 11.31 8.18 15.62
CA TRP A 137 12.15 9.24 15.01
C TRP A 137 11.55 10.65 15.10
N VAL A 138 10.24 10.76 15.38
CA VAL A 138 9.56 12.04 15.59
C VAL A 138 9.64 12.48 17.06
N ASN A 139 9.72 13.80 17.29
CA ASN A 139 9.75 14.35 18.64
C ASN A 139 8.37 14.22 19.34
N GLU A 140 8.36 14.36 20.67
CA GLU A 140 7.15 14.19 21.49
C GLU A 140 6.04 15.20 21.16
N GLU A 141 6.40 16.42 20.74
CA GLU A 141 5.43 17.42 20.29
C GLU A 141 4.67 16.94 19.05
N THR A 142 5.39 16.42 18.06
CA THR A 142 4.82 15.86 16.82
C THR A 142 3.96 14.64 17.13
N LYS A 143 4.44 13.71 17.97
CA LYS A 143 3.63 12.54 18.39
C LYS A 143 2.34 12.97 19.07
N SER A 144 2.39 13.95 19.97
CA SER A 144 1.21 14.49 20.65
C SER A 144 0.22 15.13 19.67
N TYR A 145 0.73 15.84 18.66
CA TYR A 145 -0.10 16.41 17.59
C TYR A 145 -0.81 15.32 16.77
N PHE A 146 -0.10 14.31 16.28
CA PHE A 146 -0.70 13.19 15.54
C PHE A 146 -1.70 12.42 16.39
N LYS A 147 -1.39 12.18 17.67
CA LYS A 147 -2.33 11.54 18.59
C LYS A 147 -3.65 12.31 18.69
N LYS A 148 -3.61 13.64 18.79
CA LYS A 148 -4.82 14.47 18.82
C LYS A 148 -5.62 14.37 17.52
N LEU A 149 -4.94 14.33 16.36
CA LEU A 149 -5.60 14.12 15.07
C LEU A 149 -6.29 12.74 15.03
N TYR A 150 -5.59 11.69 15.46
CA TYR A 150 -6.15 10.34 15.51
C TYR A 150 -7.36 10.25 16.45
N ASP A 151 -7.27 10.81 17.65
CA ASP A 151 -8.38 10.84 18.61
C ASP A 151 -9.60 11.59 18.04
N CYS A 152 -9.37 12.66 17.27
CA CYS A 152 -10.43 13.40 16.57
C CYS A 152 -11.14 12.51 15.53
N LEU A 153 -10.38 11.80 14.69
CA LEU A 153 -10.94 10.89 13.69
C LEU A 153 -11.68 9.71 14.34
N VAL A 154 -11.14 9.13 15.41
CA VAL A 154 -11.83 8.07 16.17
C VAL A 154 -13.18 8.58 16.70
N LYS A 155 -13.22 9.81 17.23
CA LYS A 155 -14.46 10.41 17.71
C LYS A 155 -15.44 10.64 16.56
N GLN A 156 -15.02 11.33 15.50
CA GLN A 156 -15.85 11.66 14.35
C GLN A 156 -16.46 10.39 13.73
N TYR A 157 -15.62 9.41 13.41
CA TYR A 157 -16.09 8.21 12.73
C TYR A 157 -16.83 7.25 13.66
N GLY A 158 -16.64 7.35 14.97
CA GLY A 158 -17.36 6.56 15.96
C GLY A 158 -18.83 6.95 16.10
N GLU A 159 -19.22 8.10 15.57
CA GLU A 159 -20.62 8.57 15.54
C GLU A 159 -21.40 7.98 14.34
N TYR A 160 -20.71 7.40 13.34
CA TYR A 160 -21.37 6.84 12.16
C TYR A 160 -21.99 5.46 12.42
N LYS A 161 -23.13 5.23 11.76
CA LYS A 161 -23.84 3.96 11.72
C LYS A 161 -24.22 3.61 10.29
N VAL A 162 -24.16 2.32 9.97
CA VAL A 162 -24.68 1.75 8.72
C VAL A 162 -25.82 0.81 9.10
N GLY A 163 -27.05 1.27 8.85
CA GLY A 163 -28.24 0.63 9.42
C GLY A 163 -28.18 0.64 10.94
N GLU A 164 -28.25 -0.53 11.57
CA GLU A 164 -28.21 -0.68 13.02
C GLU A 164 -26.78 -0.88 13.58
N ARG A 165 -25.77 -1.02 12.71
CA ARG A 165 -24.39 -1.30 13.13
C ARG A 165 -23.59 -0.01 13.28
N SER A 166 -22.96 0.17 14.43
CA SER A 166 -21.98 1.24 14.64
C SER A 166 -20.65 0.90 13.98
N LEU A 167 -20.01 1.90 13.39
CA LEU A 167 -18.66 1.76 12.84
C LEU A 167 -17.64 1.60 13.97
N ASN A 168 -16.71 0.66 13.85
CA ASN A 168 -15.56 0.57 14.74
C ASN A 168 -14.46 1.52 14.27
N SER A 169 -14.53 2.77 14.68
CA SER A 169 -13.64 3.83 14.22
C SER A 169 -12.17 3.65 14.62
N LYS A 170 -11.87 2.84 15.64
CA LYS A 170 -10.49 2.48 15.98
C LYS A 170 -9.90 1.51 14.95
N SER A 171 -10.68 0.55 14.48
CA SER A 171 -10.25 -0.40 13.46
C SER A 171 -10.09 0.24 12.08
N THR A 172 -10.83 1.31 11.77
CA THR A 172 -10.75 2.03 10.49
C THR A 172 -9.86 3.28 10.55
N LEU A 173 -9.20 3.56 11.67
CA LEU A 173 -8.48 4.81 11.90
C LEU A 173 -7.43 5.10 10.82
N ARG A 174 -6.67 4.07 10.43
CA ARG A 174 -5.59 4.18 9.42
C ARG A 174 -6.14 4.64 8.08
N GLU A 175 -7.15 3.95 7.59
CA GLU A 175 -7.86 4.28 6.34
C GLU A 175 -8.53 5.65 6.41
N ASN A 176 -9.22 5.94 7.51
CA ASN A 176 -9.87 7.24 7.70
C ASN A 176 -8.84 8.38 7.68
N PHE A 177 -7.65 8.18 8.25
CA PHE A 177 -6.57 9.17 8.21
C PHE A 177 -6.07 9.37 6.77
N ALA A 178 -5.78 8.27 6.06
CA ALA A 178 -5.34 8.28 4.67
C ALA A 178 -6.37 8.94 3.75
N ASP A 179 -7.67 8.62 3.89
CA ASP A 179 -8.77 9.24 3.15
C ASP A 179 -8.86 10.76 3.36
N ASN A 180 -8.71 11.22 4.59
CA ASN A 180 -8.75 12.65 4.89
C ASN A 180 -7.56 13.39 4.27
N LEU A 181 -6.38 12.77 4.25
CA LEU A 181 -5.18 13.32 3.63
C LEU A 181 -5.29 13.30 2.10
N GLY A 182 -5.80 12.21 1.51
CA GLY A 182 -6.02 12.09 0.07
C GLY A 182 -7.02 13.12 -0.48
N ASN A 183 -8.09 13.40 0.27
CA ASN A 183 -9.06 14.43 -0.09
C ASN A 183 -8.53 15.86 0.06
N ASN A 184 -7.53 16.08 0.91
CA ASN A 184 -6.98 17.40 1.16
C ASN A 184 -5.48 17.31 1.53
N PRO A 185 -4.56 17.28 0.55
CA PRO A 185 -3.13 17.12 0.79
C PRO A 185 -2.49 18.30 1.57
N HIS A 186 -3.27 19.35 1.88
CA HIS A 186 -2.82 20.48 2.71
C HIS A 186 -2.79 20.20 4.22
N ILE A 187 -3.14 18.99 4.68
CA ILE A 187 -3.07 18.62 6.11
C ILE A 187 -1.64 18.30 6.58
N VAL A 188 -0.64 18.29 5.68
CA VAL A 188 0.76 18.28 6.12
C VAL A 188 1.07 19.63 6.76
N PRO A 189 1.53 19.69 8.03
CA PRO A 189 1.70 20.95 8.74
C PRO A 189 2.61 21.89 7.95
N LYS A 190 2.09 23.10 7.66
CA LYS A 190 2.91 24.19 7.15
C LYS A 190 4.05 24.41 8.14
N LYS A 191 5.28 24.41 7.62
CA LYS A 191 6.50 24.74 8.38
C LYS A 191 6.23 25.94 9.29
N THR A 192 6.47 25.76 10.60
CA THR A 192 6.83 26.86 11.50
C THR A 192 8.24 27.32 11.19
#